data_AF-A0A2N3XQR3-F1
#
_entry.id   AF-A0A2N3XQR3-F1
#
_cell.length_a   1.000
_cell.length_b   1.000
_cell.length_c   1.000
_cell.angle_alpha   90.00
_cell.angle_beta   90.00
_cell.angle_gamma   90.00
#
_symmetry.space_group_name_H-M   'P 1'
#
loop_
_entity.id
_entity.type
_entity.pdbx_description
1 polymer ?
#
loop_
_entity_poly.entity_id
_entity_poly.type
_entity_poly.pdbx_seq_one_letter_code
_entity_poly.pdbx_strand_id
1 'polypeptide(L)'
;MTEQFEFTTNKEQTDHEAVSINGDTSVFGEDVRADAKQIIARYPESRSALLPMLHLVQSVQGCVSAEGIQFCAEQLALSTAEVSAVATFYTMYKRRPCGQHLVSVCTNTMCAALGGDEIYRKVGEHLGVGHDETAGTPGEEGSITLEHAECLAACDLAPVLQVNYEYYDNQTPEQALELVKALQRGEKPAPTRGPALSDFRGAERQLAGFFDDLESTVAGTSAAVETVRGAQLANERGWTAPSMPDDVEMPPLPEKK
;
A
#
# COMPACT_ATOMS: atom_id res chain seq x y z
N MET A 1 -61.68 0.92 31.56
CA MET A 1 -60.46 1.45 32.19
C MET A 1 -59.33 1.11 31.24
N THR A 2 -59.04 2.05 30.34
CA THR A 2 -58.08 1.89 29.25
C THR A 2 -57.07 3.00 29.48
N GLU A 3 -55.92 2.65 30.05
CA GLU A 3 -54.84 3.61 30.34
C GLU A 3 -54.21 4.05 29.03
N GLN A 4 -54.24 5.37 28.79
CA GLN A 4 -53.48 6.04 27.74
C GLN A 4 -52.04 6.18 28.24
N PHE A 5 -51.10 5.51 27.59
CA PHE A 5 -49.67 5.81 27.73
C PHE A 5 -49.30 6.87 26.68
N GLU A 6 -49.08 8.09 27.15
CA GLU A 6 -48.49 9.18 26.36
C GLU A 6 -47.02 8.89 26.08
N PHE A 7 -46.66 8.81 24.81
CA PHE A 7 -45.27 8.77 24.36
C PHE A 7 -44.74 10.21 24.29
N THR A 8 -44.02 10.64 25.32
CA THR A 8 -43.23 11.87 25.28
C THR A 8 -42.02 11.66 24.36
N THR A 9 -42.03 12.33 23.21
CA THR A 9 -40.87 12.37 22.30
C THR A 9 -39.83 13.34 22.87
N ASN A 10 -38.77 12.80 23.49
CA ASN A 10 -37.59 13.58 23.81
C ASN A 10 -36.89 13.98 22.52
N LYS A 11 -36.95 15.26 22.22
CA LYS A 11 -36.24 15.91 21.12
C LYS A 11 -34.82 16.20 21.62
N GLU A 12 -33.99 15.17 21.75
CA GLU A 12 -32.56 15.39 21.97
C GLU A 12 -31.94 15.87 20.66
N GLN A 13 -31.48 17.11 20.75
CA GLN A 13 -30.84 17.91 19.74
C GLN A 13 -29.48 17.28 19.44
N THR A 14 -29.39 16.56 18.32
CA THR A 14 -28.10 16.12 17.79
C THR A 14 -27.40 17.35 17.22
N ASP A 15 -26.55 17.95 18.04
CA ASP A 15 -25.51 18.87 17.56
C ASP A 15 -24.58 18.07 16.65
N HIS A 16 -24.83 18.15 15.34
CA HIS A 16 -23.83 17.83 14.33
C HIS A 16 -22.78 18.93 14.38
N GLU A 17 -21.86 18.81 15.33
CA GLU A 17 -20.65 19.61 15.37
C GLU A 17 -19.85 19.26 14.12
N ALA A 18 -19.78 20.21 13.18
CA ALA A 18 -18.98 20.07 11.98
C ALA A 18 -17.52 19.88 12.40
N VAL A 19 -16.99 18.68 12.20
CA VAL A 19 -15.56 18.37 12.41
C VAL A 19 -14.77 19.30 11.50
N SER A 20 -14.20 20.34 12.10
CA SER A 20 -13.31 21.26 11.40
C SER A 20 -11.96 20.55 11.24
N ILE A 21 -11.70 20.06 10.03
CA ILE A 21 -10.43 19.41 9.65
C ILE A 21 -9.37 20.50 9.44
N ASN A 22 -9.00 21.22 10.50
CA ASN A 22 -7.87 22.15 10.45
C ASN A 22 -6.67 21.49 11.13
N GLY A 23 -6.02 20.57 10.41
CA GLY A 23 -4.77 19.96 10.85
C GLY A 23 -3.60 20.95 10.73
N ASP A 24 -2.73 21.00 11.74
CA ASP A 24 -1.50 21.78 11.67
C ASP A 24 -0.52 21.15 10.66
N THR A 25 -0.30 21.82 9.52
CA THR A 25 0.60 21.32 8.46
C THR A 25 2.09 21.65 8.72
N SER A 26 2.44 22.14 9.91
CA SER A 26 3.83 22.46 10.31
C SER A 26 4.76 21.25 10.31
N VAL A 27 4.22 20.04 10.49
CA VAL A 27 4.96 18.77 10.39
C VAL A 27 5.56 18.55 9.00
N PHE A 28 4.99 19.18 7.95
CA PHE A 28 5.54 19.18 6.61
C PHE A 28 6.40 20.43 6.39
N GLY A 29 7.70 20.25 6.67
CA GLY A 29 8.73 21.28 6.56
C GLY A 29 8.95 21.83 5.15
N GLU A 30 9.90 22.76 5.02
CA GLU A 30 10.24 23.38 3.74
C GLU A 30 10.77 22.37 2.71
N ASP A 31 11.51 21.36 3.18
CA ASP A 31 12.00 20.23 2.40
C ASP A 31 10.85 19.42 1.80
N VAL A 32 9.87 19.01 2.61
CA VAL A 32 8.69 18.26 2.14
C VAL A 32 7.85 19.10 1.17
N ARG A 33 7.75 20.41 1.41
CA ARG A 33 7.06 21.34 0.49
C ARG A 33 7.82 21.51 -0.83
N ALA A 34 9.15 21.46 -0.81
CA ALA A 34 9.95 21.45 -2.03
C ALA A 34 9.74 20.15 -2.82
N ASP A 35 9.74 19.01 -2.14
CA ASP A 35 9.45 17.70 -2.73
C ASP A 35 8.03 17.68 -3.34
N ALA A 36 7.02 18.19 -2.64
CA ALA A 36 5.65 18.32 -3.17
C ALA A 36 5.60 19.10 -4.50
N LYS A 37 6.31 20.23 -4.58
CA LYS A 37 6.40 21.02 -5.84
C LYS A 37 7.06 20.22 -6.96
N GLN A 38 8.07 19.42 -6.66
CA GLN A 38 8.70 18.54 -7.66
C GLN A 38 7.73 17.47 -8.15
N ILE A 39 6.92 16.86 -7.28
CA ILE A 39 5.89 15.90 -7.67
C ILE A 39 4.87 16.59 -8.60
N ILE A 40 4.35 17.76 -8.19
CA ILE A 40 3.34 18.50 -8.96
C ILE A 40 3.85 18.83 -10.37
N ALA A 41 5.12 19.24 -10.49
CA ALA A 41 5.74 19.59 -11.76
C ALA A 41 5.86 18.42 -12.76
N ARG A 42 5.67 17.16 -12.33
CA ARG A 42 5.68 15.98 -13.21
C ARG A 42 4.40 15.85 -14.03
N TYR A 43 3.35 16.60 -13.70
CA TYR A 43 2.03 16.48 -14.31
C TYR A 43 1.57 17.79 -14.97
N PRO A 44 0.82 17.71 -16.08
CA PRO A 44 0.21 18.91 -16.67
C PRO A 44 -0.89 19.50 -15.79
N GLU A 45 -1.59 18.65 -15.03
CA GLU A 45 -2.69 19.02 -14.12
C GLU A 45 -2.29 18.67 -12.69
N SER A 46 -2.34 19.63 -11.76
CA SER A 46 -1.86 19.46 -10.38
C SER A 46 -2.56 18.30 -9.67
N ARG A 47 -3.87 18.15 -9.86
CA ARG A 47 -4.67 17.07 -9.25
C ARG A 47 -4.13 15.66 -9.52
N SER A 48 -3.43 15.46 -10.64
CA SER A 48 -2.85 14.16 -11.01
C SER A 48 -1.67 13.76 -10.11
N ALA A 49 -1.11 14.71 -9.36
CA ALA A 49 -0.06 14.47 -8.38
C ALA A 49 -0.59 13.89 -7.05
N LEU A 50 -1.90 13.75 -6.86
CA LEU A 50 -2.47 13.37 -5.56
C LEU A 50 -1.96 12.01 -5.04
N LEU A 51 -1.84 11.01 -5.90
CA LEU A 51 -1.41 9.67 -5.49
C LEU A 51 0.03 9.66 -4.94
N PRO A 52 1.05 10.16 -5.68
CA PRO A 52 2.41 10.26 -5.13
C PRO A 52 2.52 11.26 -3.96
N MET A 53 1.67 12.29 -3.91
CA MET A 53 1.61 13.20 -2.75
C MET A 53 1.16 12.50 -1.46
N LEU A 54 0.22 11.56 -1.56
CA LEU A 54 -0.21 10.75 -0.41
C LEU A 54 0.93 9.83 0.06
N HIS A 55 1.71 9.24 -0.84
CA HIS A 55 2.94 8.51 -0.47
C HIS A 55 3.97 9.43 0.21
N LEU A 56 4.15 10.66 -0.28
CA LEU A 56 5.04 11.64 0.36
C LEU A 56 4.60 11.93 1.81
N VAL A 57 3.31 12.11 2.05
CA VAL A 57 2.76 12.27 3.40
C VAL A 57 3.07 11.06 4.29
N GLN A 58 2.84 9.85 3.79
CA GLN A 58 3.15 8.61 4.53
C GLN A 58 4.64 8.47 4.83
N SER A 59 5.52 8.96 3.96
CA SER A 59 6.96 8.94 4.20
C SER A 59 7.38 9.76 5.42
N VAL A 60 6.61 10.79 5.80
CA VAL A 60 6.89 11.63 6.97
C VAL A 60 6.27 11.03 8.23
N GLN A 61 4.98 10.68 8.17
CA GLN A 61 4.20 10.34 9.36
C GLN A 61 3.98 8.82 9.55
N GLY A 62 4.23 8.00 8.53
CA GLY A 62 3.90 6.57 8.50
C GLY A 62 2.41 6.28 8.29
N CYS A 63 1.62 7.31 7.92
CA CYS A 63 0.20 7.20 7.56
C CYS A 63 -0.28 8.50 6.88
N VAL A 64 -1.46 8.44 6.26
CA VAL A 64 -2.21 9.60 5.79
C VAL A 64 -3.08 10.12 6.93
N SER A 65 -2.54 11.10 7.66
CA SER A 65 -3.21 11.80 8.77
C SER A 65 -4.18 12.89 8.28
N ALA A 66 -4.92 13.51 9.20
CA ALA A 66 -5.75 14.68 8.87
C ALA A 66 -4.90 15.88 8.41
N GLU A 67 -3.73 16.07 9.01
CA GLU A 67 -2.74 17.06 8.61
C GLU A 67 -2.24 16.77 7.18
N GLY A 68 -2.00 15.50 6.85
CA GLY A 68 -1.59 15.05 5.52
C GLY A 68 -2.65 15.29 4.46
N ILE A 69 -3.93 15.03 4.79
CA ILE A 69 -5.07 15.35 3.93
C ILE A 69 -5.14 16.86 3.66
N GLN A 70 -5.03 17.67 4.73
CA GLN A 70 -5.04 19.13 4.62
C GLN A 70 -3.87 19.64 3.79
N PHE A 71 -2.66 19.10 4.01
CA PHE A 71 -1.47 19.43 3.24
C PHE A 71 -1.66 19.17 1.74
N CYS A 72 -2.12 17.99 1.36
CA CYS A 72 -2.40 17.66 -0.04
C CYS A 72 -3.48 18.55 -0.65
N ALA A 73 -4.54 18.86 0.10
CA ALA A 73 -5.61 19.75 -0.33
C ALA A 73 -5.06 21.17 -0.65
N GLU A 74 -4.23 21.72 0.24
CA GLU A 74 -3.57 23.01 0.06
C GLU A 74 -2.60 23.03 -1.14
N GLN A 75 -1.75 22.01 -1.27
CA GLN A 75 -0.74 21.96 -2.34
C GLN A 75 -1.36 21.79 -3.73
N LEU A 76 -2.51 21.11 -3.83
CA LEU A 76 -3.13 20.75 -5.11
C LEU A 76 -4.35 21.60 -5.47
N ALA A 77 -4.77 22.52 -4.59
CA ALA A 77 -6.00 23.28 -4.69
C ALA A 77 -7.25 22.37 -4.81
N LEU A 78 -7.30 21.35 -3.96
CA LEU A 78 -8.42 20.41 -3.84
C LEU A 78 -9.14 20.63 -2.50
N SER A 79 -10.35 20.10 -2.37
CA SER A 79 -11.01 19.98 -1.07
C SER A 79 -10.44 18.81 -0.26
N THR A 80 -10.49 18.92 1.08
CA THR A 80 -10.15 17.80 1.97
C THR A 80 -11.04 16.59 1.75
N ALA A 81 -12.29 16.79 1.30
CA ALA A 81 -13.21 15.72 0.95
C ALA A 81 -12.74 14.92 -0.28
N GLU A 82 -12.26 15.59 -1.33
CA GLU A 82 -11.70 14.92 -2.52
C GLU A 82 -10.45 14.10 -2.16
N VAL A 83 -9.55 14.68 -1.35
CA VAL A 83 -8.35 13.98 -0.89
C VAL A 83 -8.71 12.79 0.00
N SER A 84 -9.64 12.97 0.94
CA SER A 84 -10.12 11.90 1.82
C SER A 84 -10.75 10.76 1.02
N ALA A 85 -11.56 11.07 0.00
CA ALA A 85 -12.18 10.05 -0.85
C ALA A 85 -11.12 9.16 -1.50
N VAL A 86 -10.07 9.76 -2.08
CA VAL A 86 -8.95 9.01 -2.69
C VAL A 86 -8.17 8.21 -1.65
N ALA A 87 -7.83 8.81 -0.50
CA ALA A 87 -7.11 8.15 0.58
C ALA A 87 -7.88 6.96 1.19
N THR A 88 -9.21 6.99 1.16
CA THR A 88 -10.04 5.85 1.60
C THR A 88 -10.30 4.81 0.52
N PHE A 89 -10.14 5.17 -0.75
CA PHE A 89 -10.42 4.29 -1.88
C PHE A 89 -9.27 3.31 -2.14
N TYR A 90 -8.02 3.76 -2.05
CA TYR A 90 -6.84 2.92 -2.25
C TYR A 90 -6.29 2.39 -0.92
N THR A 91 -6.12 1.07 -0.83
CA THR A 91 -5.70 0.38 0.40
C THR A 91 -4.25 0.64 0.81
N MET A 92 -3.41 1.09 -0.12
CA MET A 92 -2.01 1.45 0.16
C MET A 92 -1.89 2.71 1.03
N TYR A 93 -2.92 3.55 1.07
CA TYR A 93 -2.94 4.74 1.92
C TYR A 93 -3.45 4.38 3.31
N LYS A 94 -2.49 4.12 4.20
CA LYS A 94 -2.70 3.75 5.58
C LYS A 94 -3.21 4.94 6.37
N ARG A 95 -4.41 4.80 6.94
CA ARG A 95 -5.07 5.87 7.72
C ARG A 95 -4.74 5.82 9.21
N ARG A 96 -3.92 4.85 9.63
CA ARG A 96 -3.41 4.68 10.99
C ARG A 96 -1.89 4.56 10.94
N PRO A 97 -1.14 5.06 11.92
CA PRO A 97 0.32 4.94 11.95
C PRO A 97 0.77 3.48 11.81
N CYS A 98 1.55 3.20 10.76
CA CYS A 98 2.14 1.90 10.56
C CYS A 98 3.41 1.70 11.40
N GLY A 99 3.75 0.43 11.62
CA GLY A 99 5.05 0.03 12.14
C GLY A 99 6.20 0.42 11.21
N GLN A 100 7.42 0.15 11.62
CA GLN A 100 8.60 0.22 10.77
C GLN A 100 8.46 -0.72 9.55
N HIS A 101 7.74 -1.83 9.73
CA HIS A 101 7.45 -2.80 8.69
C HIS A 101 5.95 -3.02 8.52
N LEU A 102 5.46 -2.87 7.29
CA LEU A 102 4.17 -3.37 6.85
C LEU A 102 4.37 -4.77 6.27
N VAL A 103 3.83 -5.79 6.92
CA VAL A 103 3.90 -7.19 6.49
C VAL A 103 2.55 -7.58 5.89
N SER A 104 2.52 -7.78 4.58
CA SER A 104 1.32 -8.09 3.81
C SER A 104 1.33 -9.56 3.40
N VAL A 105 0.34 -10.33 3.86
CA VAL A 105 0.23 -11.77 3.55
C VAL A 105 -0.88 -11.99 2.54
N CYS A 106 -0.56 -12.55 1.38
CA CYS A 106 -1.56 -12.93 0.39
C CYS A 106 -2.33 -14.17 0.85
N THR A 107 -3.65 -14.06 0.91
CA THR A 107 -4.57 -15.17 1.23
C THR A 107 -5.57 -15.42 0.10
N ASN A 108 -5.30 -14.89 -1.10
CA ASN A 108 -6.11 -15.19 -2.27
C ASN A 108 -5.85 -16.62 -2.77
N THR A 109 -6.70 -17.14 -3.66
CA THR A 109 -6.92 -18.57 -3.94
C THR A 109 -5.64 -19.42 -4.02
N MET A 110 -4.65 -19.01 -4.81
CA MET A 110 -3.42 -19.79 -4.98
C MET A 110 -2.55 -19.79 -3.71
N CYS A 111 -2.42 -18.65 -3.03
CA CYS A 111 -1.66 -18.59 -1.78
C CYS A 111 -2.40 -19.32 -0.66
N ALA A 112 -3.72 -19.15 -0.52
CA ALA A 112 -4.53 -19.89 0.45
C ALA A 112 -4.37 -21.41 0.30
N ALA A 113 -4.48 -21.93 -0.94
CA ALA A 113 -4.32 -23.35 -1.21
C ALA A 113 -2.93 -23.91 -0.85
N LEU A 114 -1.90 -23.05 -0.84
CA LEU A 114 -0.51 -23.43 -0.59
C LEU A 114 -0.01 -23.05 0.82
N GLY A 115 -0.87 -22.50 1.69
CA GLY A 115 -0.54 -22.21 3.09
C GLY A 115 -0.56 -20.73 3.50
N GLY A 116 -1.03 -19.82 2.64
CA GLY A 116 -1.17 -18.39 2.93
C GLY A 116 -2.06 -18.09 4.14
N ASP A 117 -3.19 -18.79 4.28
CA ASP A 117 -4.08 -18.65 5.45
C ASP A 117 -3.40 -19.09 6.74
N GLU A 118 -2.60 -20.16 6.67
CA GLU A 118 -1.83 -20.66 7.81
C GLU A 118 -0.74 -19.67 8.20
N ILE A 119 -0.03 -19.09 7.21
CA ILE A 119 0.96 -18.03 7.44
C ILE A 119 0.30 -16.85 8.15
N TYR A 120 -0.79 -16.32 7.60
CA TYR A 120 -1.46 -15.14 8.16
C TYR A 120 -1.90 -15.39 9.61
N ARG A 121 -2.54 -16.54 9.87
CA ARG A 121 -2.97 -16.92 11.22
C ARG A 121 -1.78 -17.03 12.18
N LYS A 122 -0.72 -17.74 11.79
CA LYS A 122 0.45 -17.99 12.66
C LYS A 122 1.23 -16.71 12.97
N VAL A 123 1.38 -15.82 11.99
CA VAL A 123 1.99 -14.50 12.18
C VAL A 123 1.11 -13.63 13.06
N GLY A 124 -0.20 -13.57 12.82
CA GLY A 124 -1.15 -12.82 13.64
C GLY A 124 -1.18 -13.29 15.10
N GLU A 125 -1.17 -14.61 15.34
CA GLU A 125 -1.08 -15.20 16.68
C GLU A 125 0.22 -14.83 17.40
N HIS A 126 1.35 -14.85 16.70
CA HIS A 126 2.65 -14.47 17.27
C HIS A 126 2.73 -12.99 17.62
N LEU A 127 2.20 -12.12 16.76
CA LEU A 127 2.20 -10.67 16.96
C LEU A 127 1.10 -10.18 17.89
N GLY A 128 0.02 -10.96 18.06
CA GLY A 128 -1.17 -10.58 18.83
C GLY A 128 -2.03 -9.52 18.15
N VAL A 129 -1.98 -9.42 16.82
CA VAL A 129 -2.66 -8.38 16.03
C VAL A 129 -3.37 -8.98 14.81
N GLY A 130 -4.41 -8.29 14.34
CA GLY A 130 -5.15 -8.61 13.12
C GLY A 130 -4.79 -7.71 11.94
N HIS A 131 -5.71 -7.63 10.97
CA HIS A 131 -5.53 -6.85 9.75
C HIS A 131 -5.47 -5.34 10.05
N ASP A 132 -4.48 -4.66 9.47
CA ASP A 132 -4.17 -3.24 9.64
C ASP A 132 -3.92 -2.84 11.12
N GLU A 133 -3.53 -3.78 11.97
CA GLU A 133 -3.14 -3.52 13.36
C GLU A 133 -1.61 -3.61 13.53
N THR A 134 -1.07 -2.86 14.49
CA THR A 134 0.38 -2.72 14.69
C THR A 134 0.81 -3.33 16.02
N ALA A 135 1.78 -4.24 15.97
CA ALA A 135 2.51 -4.74 17.13
C ALA A 135 3.73 -3.86 17.41
N GLY A 136 3.91 -3.45 18.67
CA GLY A 136 4.92 -2.47 19.07
C GLY A 136 4.46 -1.03 18.89
N THR A 137 5.36 -0.06 19.10
CA THR A 137 5.08 1.37 18.88
C THR A 137 5.23 1.70 17.39
N PRO A 138 4.22 2.26 16.70
CA PRO A 138 4.32 2.59 15.29
C PRO A 138 5.56 3.44 14.94
N GLY A 139 6.33 2.98 13.94
CA GLY A 139 7.54 3.64 13.46
C GLY A 139 8.80 3.41 14.30
N GLU A 140 8.71 2.73 15.46
CA GLU A 140 9.90 2.31 16.22
C GLU A 140 10.49 1.02 15.65
N GLU A 141 11.77 0.78 15.95
CA GLU A 141 12.50 -0.40 15.45
C GLU A 141 11.77 -1.70 15.78
N GLY A 142 11.59 -2.55 14.77
CA GLY A 142 10.93 -3.85 14.89
C GLY A 142 9.41 -3.81 15.09
N SER A 143 8.78 -2.63 15.03
CA SER A 143 7.31 -2.54 15.03
C SER A 143 6.72 -3.01 13.69
N ILE A 144 5.64 -3.79 13.76
CA ILE A 144 5.07 -4.49 12.59
C ILE A 144 3.58 -4.19 12.48
N THR A 145 3.15 -3.69 11.33
CA THR A 145 1.74 -3.69 10.93
C THR A 145 1.46 -4.93 10.10
N LEU A 146 0.46 -5.73 10.50
CA LEU A 146 0.06 -6.92 9.74
C LEU A 146 -1.10 -6.58 8.81
N GLU A 147 -0.94 -6.90 7.52
CA GLU A 147 -1.98 -6.74 6.52
C GLU A 147 -2.40 -8.11 5.96
N HIS A 148 -3.68 -8.43 6.12
CA HIS A 148 -4.34 -9.44 5.28
C HIS A 148 -4.51 -8.88 3.87
N ALA A 149 -3.62 -9.27 2.97
CA ALA A 149 -3.59 -8.75 1.62
C ALA A 149 -4.37 -9.64 0.65
N GLU A 150 -4.96 -8.98 -0.35
CA GLU A 150 -5.50 -9.66 -1.52
C GLU A 150 -4.37 -10.13 -2.45
N CYS A 151 -4.69 -10.47 -3.69
CA CYS A 151 -3.72 -10.95 -4.67
C CYS A 151 -2.55 -9.96 -4.87
N LEU A 152 -1.33 -10.41 -4.54
CA LEU A 152 -0.06 -9.69 -4.76
C LEU A 152 0.57 -9.93 -6.15
N ALA A 153 -0.20 -10.54 -7.07
CA ALA A 153 0.18 -10.79 -8.47
C ALA A 153 1.47 -11.62 -8.70
N ALA A 154 1.79 -12.53 -7.78
CA ALA A 154 2.96 -13.42 -7.85
C ALA A 154 2.56 -14.89 -7.61
N CYS A 155 1.48 -15.33 -8.25
CA CYS A 155 0.88 -16.66 -8.04
C CYS A 155 1.79 -17.82 -8.48
N ASP A 156 2.73 -17.57 -9.39
CA ASP A 156 3.78 -18.50 -9.82
C ASP A 156 4.81 -18.80 -8.72
N LEU A 157 4.80 -18.02 -7.64
CA LEU A 157 5.72 -18.08 -6.52
C LEU A 157 5.00 -18.20 -5.15
N ALA A 158 3.74 -18.60 -5.17
CA ALA A 158 2.92 -18.74 -3.97
C ALA A 158 3.44 -19.82 -3.00
N PRO A 159 3.30 -19.64 -1.67
CA PRO A 159 2.74 -18.47 -0.98
C PRO A 159 3.67 -17.25 -0.99
N VAL A 160 3.09 -16.06 -1.14
CA VAL A 160 3.83 -14.79 -1.23
C VAL A 160 3.46 -13.84 -0.10
N LEU A 161 4.48 -13.20 0.45
CA LEU A 161 4.37 -12.06 1.35
C LEU A 161 5.04 -10.84 0.73
N GLN A 162 4.62 -9.66 1.17
CA GLN A 162 5.40 -8.45 1.01
C GLN A 162 5.81 -7.89 2.37
N VAL A 163 6.99 -7.30 2.44
CA VAL A 163 7.40 -6.44 3.55
C VAL A 163 7.76 -5.09 2.96
N ASN A 164 7.05 -4.03 3.36
CA ASN A 164 7.22 -2.69 2.80
C ASN A 164 7.23 -2.68 1.25
N TYR A 165 6.31 -3.46 0.66
CA TYR A 165 6.13 -3.67 -0.79
C TYR A 165 7.20 -4.50 -1.50
N GLU A 166 8.21 -5.00 -0.78
CA GLU A 166 9.21 -5.92 -1.34
C GLU A 166 8.80 -7.38 -1.20
N TYR A 167 9.08 -8.19 -2.21
CA TYR A 167 8.56 -9.55 -2.30
C TYR A 167 9.39 -10.56 -1.52
N TYR A 168 8.69 -11.42 -0.79
CA TYR A 168 9.19 -12.63 -0.16
C TYR A 168 8.38 -13.80 -0.69
N ASP A 169 8.98 -14.48 -1.67
CA ASP A 169 8.38 -15.53 -2.48
C ASP A 169 8.56 -16.92 -1.84
N ASN A 170 7.75 -17.90 -2.26
CA ASN A 170 7.84 -19.32 -1.88
C ASN A 170 7.89 -19.56 -0.36
N GLN A 171 7.12 -18.78 0.41
CA GLN A 171 7.20 -18.80 1.87
C GLN A 171 6.43 -19.96 2.47
N THR A 172 7.04 -20.63 3.46
CA THR A 172 6.33 -21.53 4.37
C THR A 172 5.88 -20.81 5.65
N PRO A 173 4.93 -21.36 6.43
CA PRO A 173 4.56 -20.82 7.74
C PRO A 173 5.74 -20.60 8.69
N GLU A 174 6.75 -21.46 8.65
CA GLU A 174 7.96 -21.33 9.48
C GLU A 174 8.87 -20.22 8.98
N GLN A 175 9.09 -20.12 7.67
CA GLN A 175 9.93 -19.08 7.08
C GLN A 175 9.33 -17.69 7.27
N ALA A 176 8.02 -17.54 7.04
CA ALA A 176 7.32 -16.28 7.23
C ALA A 176 7.35 -15.84 8.71
N LEU A 177 7.19 -16.77 9.65
CA LEU A 177 7.30 -16.46 11.07
C LEU A 177 8.73 -16.06 11.46
N GLU A 178 9.76 -16.72 10.92
CA GLU A 178 11.14 -16.34 11.20
C GLU A 178 11.49 -14.98 10.56
N LEU A 179 11.00 -14.68 9.36
CA LEU A 179 11.11 -13.35 8.74
C LEU A 179 10.53 -12.28 9.67
N VAL A 180 9.31 -12.47 10.18
CA VAL A 180 8.67 -11.56 11.12
C VAL A 180 9.49 -11.39 12.40
N LYS A 181 10.02 -12.47 12.97
CA LYS A 181 10.89 -12.41 14.16
C LYS A 181 12.20 -11.69 13.88
N ALA A 182 12.80 -11.86 12.70
CA ALA A 182 14.00 -11.15 12.29
C ALA A 182 13.75 -9.64 12.22
N LEU A 183 12.63 -9.23 11.61
CA LEU A 183 12.21 -7.83 11.58
C LEU A 183 12.03 -7.27 13.00
N GLN A 184 11.39 -8.02 13.92
CA GLN A 184 11.28 -7.61 15.33
C GLN A 184 12.62 -7.45 16.06
N ARG A 185 13.69 -8.09 15.59
CA ARG A 185 15.06 -7.95 16.11
C ARG A 185 15.83 -6.80 15.44
N GLY A 186 15.18 -6.01 14.57
CA GLY A 186 15.81 -4.93 13.80
C GLY A 186 16.61 -5.43 12.58
N GLU A 187 16.54 -6.72 12.26
CA GLU A 187 17.17 -7.26 11.06
C GLU A 187 16.36 -6.89 9.82
N LYS A 188 17.01 -6.72 8.67
CA LYS A 188 16.36 -6.49 7.37
C LYS A 188 16.76 -7.60 6.39
N PRO A 189 16.17 -8.80 6.48
CA PRO A 189 16.46 -9.90 5.56
C PRO A 189 16.23 -9.45 4.12
N ALA A 190 17.14 -9.80 3.21
CA ALA A 190 17.00 -9.43 1.81
C ALA A 190 15.73 -10.04 1.19
N PRO A 191 14.96 -9.28 0.39
CA PRO A 191 13.81 -9.82 -0.32
C PRO A 191 14.25 -10.78 -1.43
N THR A 192 13.34 -11.66 -1.84
CA THR A 192 13.59 -12.56 -2.98
C THR A 192 13.58 -11.80 -4.29
N ARG A 193 12.71 -10.78 -4.39
CA ARG A 193 12.62 -9.86 -5.53
C ARG A 193 12.36 -8.44 -5.05
N GLY A 194 13.01 -7.49 -5.71
CA GLY A 194 13.04 -6.08 -5.31
C GLY A 194 14.41 -5.60 -4.80
N PRO A 195 14.55 -4.30 -4.51
CA PRO A 195 15.73 -3.72 -3.88
C PRO A 195 15.95 -4.19 -2.44
N ALA A 196 17.05 -3.77 -1.83
CA ALA A 196 17.27 -4.01 -0.40
C ALA A 196 16.14 -3.41 0.44
N LEU A 197 15.67 -4.17 1.44
CA LEU A 197 14.53 -3.78 2.26
C LEU A 197 14.79 -2.45 2.99
N SER A 198 13.91 -1.47 2.75
CA SER A 198 13.83 -0.22 3.51
C SER A 198 12.77 -0.31 4.62
N ASP A 199 12.69 0.73 5.45
CA ASP A 199 11.58 0.89 6.39
C ASP A 199 10.34 1.42 5.65
N PHE A 200 9.16 1.29 6.26
CA PHE A 200 7.90 1.67 5.63
C PHE A 200 7.93 3.12 5.11
N ARG A 201 8.40 4.06 5.93
CA ARG A 201 8.58 5.46 5.54
C ARG A 201 9.54 5.65 4.37
N GLY A 202 10.59 4.84 4.30
CA GLY A 202 11.55 4.85 3.20
C GLY A 202 10.95 4.31 1.90
N ALA A 203 10.20 3.21 1.97
CA ALA A 203 9.46 2.68 0.82
C ALA A 203 8.41 3.69 0.31
N GLU A 204 7.69 4.35 1.20
CA GLU A 204 6.76 5.43 0.87
C GLU A 204 7.45 6.62 0.19
N ARG A 205 8.67 6.98 0.63
CA ARG A 205 9.48 8.01 -0.04
C ARG A 205 9.86 7.62 -1.47
N GLN A 206 10.22 6.36 -1.68
CA GLN A 206 10.50 5.81 -3.01
C GLN A 206 9.26 5.79 -3.90
N LEU A 207 8.09 5.41 -3.36
CA LEU A 207 6.80 5.43 -4.08
C LEU A 207 6.35 6.86 -4.43
N ALA A 208 6.71 7.86 -3.64
CA ALA A 208 6.57 9.27 -4.00
C ALA A 208 7.53 9.72 -5.12
N GLY A 209 8.47 8.84 -5.52
CA GLY A 209 9.45 9.05 -6.59
C GLY A 209 10.69 9.80 -6.13
N PHE A 210 11.11 9.60 -4.87
CA PHE A 210 12.38 10.11 -4.34
C PHE A 210 13.26 8.93 -3.92
N PHE A 211 14.44 8.85 -4.51
CA PHE A 211 15.38 7.74 -4.32
C PHE A 211 16.70 8.31 -3.81
N ASP A 212 17.19 7.78 -2.69
CA ASP A 212 18.51 8.17 -2.16
C ASP A 212 19.64 7.63 -3.04
N ASP A 213 19.47 6.41 -3.55
CA ASP A 213 20.33 5.78 -4.54
C ASP A 213 19.46 5.04 -5.57
N LEU A 214 19.23 5.71 -6.70
CA LEU A 214 18.40 5.16 -7.77
C LEU A 214 19.02 3.91 -8.38
N GLU A 215 20.36 3.86 -8.53
CA GLU A 215 21.03 2.75 -9.21
C GLU A 215 20.85 1.45 -8.42
N SER A 216 21.08 1.48 -7.11
CA SER A 216 20.84 0.30 -6.27
C SER A 216 19.35 -0.03 -6.16
N THR A 217 18.46 0.96 -6.16
CA THR A 217 17.01 0.72 -6.07
C THR A 217 16.48 -0.02 -7.30
N VAL A 218 16.98 0.30 -8.50
CA VAL A 218 16.53 -0.35 -9.75
C VAL A 218 17.32 -1.62 -10.10
N ALA A 219 18.43 -1.89 -9.40
CA ALA A 219 19.26 -3.07 -9.63
C ALA A 219 18.70 -4.35 -8.96
N GLY A 220 17.65 -4.23 -8.15
CA GLY A 220 16.99 -5.37 -7.51
C GLY A 220 16.47 -6.40 -8.52
N THR A 221 16.45 -7.67 -8.12
CA THR A 221 15.94 -8.76 -8.96
C THR A 221 14.47 -8.52 -9.26
N SER A 222 14.12 -8.28 -10.52
CA SER A 222 12.74 -7.97 -10.94
C SER A 222 11.96 -9.18 -11.46
N ALA A 223 12.63 -10.29 -11.74
CA ALA A 223 12.01 -11.50 -12.29
C ALA A 223 12.59 -12.77 -11.66
N ALA A 224 11.75 -13.79 -11.52
CA ALA A 224 12.16 -15.14 -11.14
C ALA A 224 12.32 -16.04 -12.39
N VAL A 225 12.94 -17.21 -12.21
CA VAL A 225 13.15 -18.18 -13.30
C VAL A 225 11.79 -18.65 -13.84
N GLU A 226 10.83 -18.85 -12.95
CA GLU A 226 9.44 -19.21 -13.21
C GLU A 226 8.79 -18.19 -14.15
N THR A 227 8.95 -16.90 -13.84
CA THR A 227 8.36 -15.79 -14.59
C THR A 227 8.86 -15.71 -16.03
N VAL A 228 10.15 -15.98 -16.27
CA VAL A 228 10.76 -15.91 -17.61
C VAL A 228 10.77 -17.23 -18.37
N ARG A 229 10.31 -18.33 -17.76
CA ARG A 229 10.49 -19.67 -18.33
C ARG A 229 9.84 -19.83 -19.70
N GLY A 230 8.65 -19.24 -19.89
CA GLY A 230 7.95 -19.25 -21.17
C GLY A 230 8.75 -18.55 -22.28
N ALA A 231 9.33 -17.39 -21.98
CA ALA A 231 10.14 -16.62 -22.93
C ALA A 231 11.45 -17.36 -23.30
N GLN A 232 12.10 -17.99 -22.31
CA GLN A 232 13.29 -18.81 -22.55
C GLN A 232 12.97 -20.00 -23.47
N LEU A 233 11.89 -20.74 -23.19
CA LEU A 233 11.46 -21.88 -24.02
C LEU A 233 11.12 -21.45 -25.44
N ALA A 234 10.47 -20.29 -25.62
CA ALA A 234 10.17 -19.75 -26.93
C ALA A 234 11.46 -19.46 -27.72
N ASN A 235 12.44 -18.82 -27.08
CA ASN A 235 13.73 -18.52 -27.69
C ASN A 235 14.51 -19.79 -28.06
N GLU A 236 14.60 -20.77 -27.14
CA GLU A 236 15.26 -22.06 -27.36
C GLU A 236 14.66 -22.83 -28.55
N ARG A 237 13.35 -22.70 -28.78
CA ARG A 237 12.60 -23.41 -29.83
C ARG A 237 12.40 -22.59 -31.11
N GLY A 238 12.89 -21.34 -31.15
CA GLY A 238 12.67 -20.43 -32.27
C GLY A 238 11.19 -20.08 -32.48
N TRP A 239 10.38 -20.13 -31.42
CA TRP A 239 8.97 -19.74 -31.49
C TRP A 239 8.86 -18.23 -31.60
N THR A 240 8.10 -17.78 -32.59
CA THR A 240 7.78 -16.37 -32.79
C THR A 240 6.26 -16.24 -32.89
N ALA A 241 5.71 -15.20 -32.24
CA ALA A 241 4.31 -14.86 -32.44
C ALA A 241 4.13 -14.37 -33.89
N PRO A 242 3.00 -14.69 -34.55
CA PRO A 242 2.68 -14.06 -35.82
C PRO A 242 2.56 -12.54 -35.63
N SER A 243 2.92 -11.77 -36.66
CA SER A 243 2.71 -10.32 -36.63
C SER A 243 1.22 -10.03 -36.43
N MET A 244 0.92 -9.11 -35.51
CA MET A 244 -0.41 -8.50 -35.50
C MET A 244 -0.60 -7.80 -36.86
N PRO A 245 -1.74 -8.00 -37.54
CA PRO A 245 -2.06 -7.22 -38.73
C PRO A 245 -2.14 -5.74 -38.39
N ASP A 246 -1.66 -4.87 -39.29
CA ASP A 246 -1.78 -3.41 -39.12
C ASP A 246 -3.24 -2.96 -39.13
N ASP A 247 -4.08 -3.67 -39.90
CA ASP A 247 -5.51 -3.41 -40.05
C ASP A 247 -6.32 -4.55 -39.41
N VAL A 248 -6.57 -4.44 -38.10
CA VAL A 248 -7.60 -5.25 -37.43
C VAL A 248 -8.89 -4.45 -37.41
N GLU A 249 -9.93 -4.94 -38.09
CA GLU A 249 -11.27 -4.34 -38.03
C GLU A 249 -11.76 -4.42 -36.58
N MET A 250 -11.71 -3.29 -35.87
CA MET A 250 -12.21 -3.19 -34.51
C MET A 250 -13.74 -3.26 -34.53
N PRO A 251 -14.37 -3.96 -33.57
CA PRO A 251 -15.82 -3.94 -33.47
C PRO A 251 -16.32 -2.50 -33.33
N PRO A 252 -17.47 -2.14 -33.93
CA PRO A 252 -18.02 -0.80 -33.81
C PRO A 252 -18.23 -0.47 -32.33
N LEU A 253 -17.68 0.67 -31.90
CA LEU A 253 -17.94 1.16 -30.55
C LEU A 253 -19.44 1.43 -30.40
N PRO A 254 -20.08 1.03 -29.30
CA PRO A 254 -21.46 1.39 -29.05
C PRO A 254 -21.59 2.92 -29.09
N GLU A 255 -22.67 3.42 -29.71
CA GLU A 255 -22.98 4.84 -29.70
C GLU A 255 -23.03 5.33 -28.25
N LYS A 256 -22.30 6.41 -27.94
CA LYS A 256 -22.37 7.06 -26.62
C LYS A 256 -23.82 7.48 -26.39
N LYS A 257 -24.50 6.81 -25.46
CA LYS A 257 -25.81 7.24 -24.94
C LYS A 257 -25.65 8.45 -24.04
#